data_AF-A0A528VF23-F1
#
_entry.id   AF-A0A528VF23-F1
#
_cell.length_a   1.000
_cell.length_b   1.000
_cell.length_c   1.000
_cell.angle_alpha   90.00
_cell.angle_beta   90.00
_cell.angle_gamma   90.00
#
_symmetry.space_group_name_H-M   'P 1'
#
loop_
_entity.id
_entity.type
_entity.pdbx_description
1 polymer ?
#
loop_
_entity_poly.entity_id
_entity_poly.type
_entity_poly.pdbx_seq_one_letter_code
_entity_poly.pdbx_strand_id
1 'polypeptide(L)'
;MRDERAPGAFRPHKQGPRQAALAGEEEATQKAQKAARRGNQRRGSKRLHPMTLTAAGFVMLLTSIPADELAADEVLQTYRLRWQVELAVKRLKSGMGIHKLPARDERLARSWLTAHLILALMIDEAVTDVLDSPPCEDETTHSAIAVHLEAA
;
A
#
# COMPACT_ATOMS: atom_id res chain seq x y z
N MET A 1 33.53 -10.35 -35.77
CA MET A 1 33.91 -9.88 -34.43
C MET A 1 32.60 -9.52 -33.73
N ARG A 2 32.12 -10.39 -32.85
CA ARG A 2 30.76 -10.36 -32.28
C ARG A 2 30.69 -9.26 -31.21
N ASP A 3 29.69 -8.40 -31.32
CA ASP A 3 29.30 -7.40 -30.32
C ASP A 3 28.51 -8.11 -29.21
N GLU A 4 29.21 -8.67 -28.22
CA GLU A 4 28.59 -9.13 -26.97
C GLU A 4 28.36 -7.92 -26.06
N ARG A 5 27.22 -7.25 -26.23
CA ARG A 5 26.71 -6.25 -25.29
C ARG A 5 25.92 -6.94 -24.18
N ALA A 6 26.39 -6.77 -22.94
CA ALA A 6 25.79 -7.34 -21.74
C ALA A 6 24.31 -6.89 -21.55
N PRO A 7 23.38 -7.82 -21.27
CA PRO A 7 22.00 -7.49 -20.93
C PRO A 7 21.96 -6.94 -19.50
N GLY A 8 21.77 -5.62 -19.34
CA GLY A 8 21.58 -5.02 -18.02
C GLY A 8 22.22 -3.65 -17.78
N ALA A 9 22.84 -3.04 -18.79
CA ALA A 9 23.39 -1.69 -18.63
C ALA A 9 22.24 -0.67 -18.44
N PHE A 10 22.02 -0.24 -17.20
CA PHE A 10 21.16 0.90 -16.83
C PHE A 10 21.60 2.13 -17.65
N ARG A 11 20.79 2.53 -18.62
CA ARG A 11 21.01 3.78 -19.35
C ARG A 11 20.46 4.91 -18.50
N PRO A 12 21.29 5.87 -18.05
CA PRO A 12 20.76 7.06 -17.40
C PRO A 12 19.99 7.89 -18.45
N HIS A 13 18.67 7.82 -18.43
CA HIS A 13 17.84 8.77 -19.15
C HIS A 13 18.02 10.14 -18.51
N LYS A 14 18.59 11.11 -19.24
CA LYS A 14 18.67 12.53 -18.86
C LYS A 14 17.30 13.20 -18.97
N GLN A 15 16.28 12.63 -18.35
CA GLN A 15 14.94 13.22 -18.29
C GLN A 15 14.75 13.80 -16.88
N GLY A 16 14.41 15.08 -16.80
CA GLY A 16 14.08 15.73 -15.53
C GLY A 16 12.83 15.11 -14.88
N PRO A 17 12.60 15.31 -13.57
CA PRO A 17 11.44 14.75 -12.88
C PRO A 17 10.15 15.24 -13.53
N ARG A 18 9.28 14.31 -13.92
CA ARG A 18 7.96 14.60 -14.48
C ARG A 18 6.95 14.78 -13.35
N GLN A 19 5.93 15.60 -13.60
CA GLN A 19 4.82 15.82 -12.67
C GLN A 19 3.55 15.17 -13.21
N ALA A 20 2.87 14.37 -12.40
CA ALA A 20 1.51 13.88 -12.65
C ALA A 20 0.58 14.53 -11.61
N ALA A 21 -0.56 15.07 -12.05
CA ALA A 21 -1.53 15.73 -11.19
C ALA A 21 -2.93 15.18 -11.45
N LEU A 22 -3.66 14.86 -10.38
CA LEU A 22 -5.04 14.39 -10.46
C LEU A 22 -5.92 15.23 -9.55
N ALA A 23 -7.01 15.72 -10.12
CA ALA A 23 -8.02 16.46 -9.38
C ALA A 23 -8.69 15.52 -8.37
N GLY A 24 -8.77 15.94 -7.11
CA GLY A 24 -9.63 15.32 -6.13
C GLY A 24 -11.09 15.63 -6.40
N GLU A 25 -11.99 14.85 -5.81
CA GLU A 25 -13.42 15.16 -5.78
C GLU A 25 -13.68 16.59 -5.28
N GLU A 26 -14.81 17.17 -5.70
CA GLU A 26 -15.14 18.56 -5.41
C GLU A 26 -15.16 18.85 -3.89
N GLU A 27 -15.72 17.94 -3.10
CA GLU A 27 -15.75 18.07 -1.63
C GLU A 27 -14.35 18.01 -1.02
N ALA A 28 -13.50 17.09 -1.49
CA ALA A 28 -12.12 16.95 -1.04
C ALA A 28 -11.30 18.20 -1.40
N THR A 29 -11.50 18.73 -2.60
CA THR A 29 -10.88 19.97 -3.09
C THR A 29 -11.28 21.17 -2.24
N GLN A 30 -12.58 21.33 -1.94
CA GLN A 30 -13.06 22.40 -1.09
C GLN A 30 -12.48 22.31 0.33
N LYS A 31 -12.43 21.10 0.90
CA LYS A 31 -11.82 20.86 2.22
C LYS A 31 -10.34 21.19 2.24
N ALA A 32 -9.61 20.81 1.20
CA ALA A 32 -8.18 21.10 1.07
C ALA A 32 -7.92 22.61 0.89
N GLN A 33 -8.71 23.30 0.07
CA GLN A 33 -8.65 24.76 -0.08
C GLN A 33 -8.94 25.47 1.25
N LYS A 34 -9.94 25.03 2.02
CA LYS A 34 -10.26 25.57 3.35
C LYS A 34 -9.10 25.34 4.33
N ALA A 35 -8.48 24.16 4.30
CA ALA A 35 -7.31 23.85 5.11
C ALA A 35 -6.11 24.75 4.75
N ALA A 36 -5.85 24.97 3.46
CA ALA A 36 -4.80 25.87 2.99
C ALA A 36 -5.01 27.31 3.48
N ARG A 37 -6.25 27.83 3.37
CA ARG A 37 -6.63 29.15 3.91
C ARG A 37 -6.37 29.26 5.42
N ARG A 38 -6.81 28.26 6.20
CA ARG A 38 -6.61 28.23 7.65
C ARG A 38 -5.13 28.13 8.03
N GLY A 39 -4.35 27.35 7.29
CA GLY A 39 -2.90 27.24 7.47
C GLY A 39 -2.19 28.58 7.24
N ASN A 40 -2.57 29.31 6.19
CA ASN A 40 -2.00 30.62 5.87
C ASN A 40 -2.32 31.68 6.94
N GLN A 41 -3.56 31.69 7.44
CA GLN A 41 -3.99 32.58 8.52
C GLN A 41 -3.21 32.32 9.81
N ARG A 42 -3.02 31.04 10.20
CA ARG A 42 -2.22 30.67 11.38
C ARG A 42 -0.77 31.14 11.28
N ARG A 43 -0.22 31.21 10.07
CA ARG A 43 1.14 31.68 9.80
C ARG A 43 1.24 33.21 9.70
N GLY A 44 0.16 33.95 10.00
CA GLY A 44 0.14 35.42 9.93
C GLY A 44 0.34 35.99 8.53
N SER A 45 0.25 35.15 7.49
CA SER A 45 0.53 35.54 6.12
C SER A 45 -0.72 36.15 5.48
N LYS A 46 -0.62 37.42 5.05
CA LYS A 46 -1.77 38.20 4.55
C LYS A 46 -2.27 37.76 3.18
N ARG A 47 -1.39 37.21 2.32
CA ARG A 47 -1.75 36.82 0.95
C ARG A 47 -1.43 35.35 0.72
N LEU A 48 -2.40 34.66 0.15
CA LEU A 48 -2.27 33.29 -0.35
C LEU A 48 -2.07 33.39 -1.86
N HIS A 49 -1.07 32.70 -2.39
CA HIS A 49 -0.84 32.72 -3.83
C HIS A 49 -1.99 31.96 -4.54
N PRO A 50 -2.57 32.49 -5.64
CA PRO A 50 -3.68 31.83 -6.34
C PRO A 50 -3.40 30.38 -6.73
N MET A 51 -2.18 30.09 -7.22
CA MET A 51 -1.76 28.71 -7.53
C MET A 51 -1.83 27.77 -6.34
N THR A 52 -1.63 28.23 -5.10
CA THR A 52 -1.71 27.38 -3.91
C THR A 52 -3.14 26.91 -3.67
N LEU A 53 -4.14 27.75 -3.95
CA LEU A 53 -5.55 27.37 -3.87
C LEU A 53 -5.93 26.39 -4.98
N THR A 54 -5.47 26.63 -6.20
CA THR A 54 -5.67 25.70 -7.31
C THR A 54 -5.03 24.36 -7.01
N ALA A 55 -3.75 24.35 -6.62
CA ALA A 55 -2.99 23.13 -6.32
C ALA A 55 -3.54 22.34 -5.13
N ALA A 56 -4.22 22.98 -4.18
CA ALA A 56 -4.82 22.29 -3.04
C ALA A 56 -5.87 21.25 -3.46
N GLY A 57 -6.47 21.39 -4.64
CA GLY A 57 -7.41 20.41 -5.19
C GLY A 57 -6.76 19.19 -5.85
N PHE A 58 -5.43 19.14 -5.92
CA PHE A 58 -4.73 18.10 -6.68
C PHE A 58 -3.79 17.30 -5.79
N VAL A 59 -3.71 15.99 -6.09
CA VAL A 59 -2.56 15.18 -5.68
C VAL A 59 -1.51 15.30 -6.78
N MET A 60 -0.34 15.83 -6.43
CA MET A 60 0.80 15.97 -7.34
C MET A 60 1.87 14.93 -7.01
N LEU A 61 2.26 14.15 -8.01
CA LEU A 61 3.29 13.12 -7.91
C LEU A 61 4.46 13.49 -8.82
N LEU A 62 5.68 13.34 -8.29
CA LEU A 62 6.90 13.51 -9.07
C LEU A 62 7.53 12.15 -9.30
N THR A 63 7.87 11.85 -10.56
CA THR A 63 8.55 10.60 -10.91
C THR A 63 9.65 10.84 -11.92
N SER A 64 10.73 10.06 -11.83
CA SER A 64 11.82 10.03 -12.82
C SER A 64 11.54 9.03 -13.96
N ILE A 65 10.44 8.28 -13.89
CA ILE A 65 10.07 7.28 -14.90
C ILE A 65 9.51 8.01 -16.13
N PRO A 66 10.03 7.73 -17.34
CA PRO A 66 9.61 8.45 -18.53
C PRO A 66 8.19 8.06 -18.96
N ALA A 67 7.56 8.91 -19.76
CA ALA A 67 6.13 8.82 -20.10
C ALA A 67 5.78 7.65 -21.03
N ASP A 68 6.77 7.18 -21.78
CA ASP A 68 6.71 6.01 -22.66
C ASP A 68 6.79 4.68 -21.89
N GLU A 69 7.43 4.67 -20.72
CA GLU A 69 7.53 3.48 -19.86
C GLU A 69 6.35 3.30 -18.90
N LEU A 70 5.74 4.41 -18.44
CA LEU A 70 4.65 4.34 -17.46
C LEU A 70 3.68 5.50 -17.65
N ALA A 71 2.40 5.22 -17.86
CA ALA A 71 1.38 6.24 -18.01
C ALA A 71 1.07 6.98 -16.68
N ALA A 72 0.42 8.14 -16.74
CA ALA A 72 0.21 8.99 -15.55
C ALA A 72 -0.78 8.37 -14.55
N ASP A 73 -1.77 7.64 -15.04
CA ASP A 73 -2.70 6.83 -14.26
C ASP A 73 -1.98 5.65 -13.59
N GLU A 74 -1.09 4.96 -14.30
CA GLU A 74 -0.28 3.87 -13.73
C GLU A 74 0.67 4.36 -12.63
N VAL A 75 1.25 5.56 -12.79
CA VAL A 75 2.02 6.23 -11.72
C VAL A 75 1.15 6.44 -10.48
N LEU A 76 -0.10 6.87 -10.64
CA LEU A 76 -1.02 7.05 -9.51
C LEU A 76 -1.35 5.71 -8.85
N GLN A 77 -1.70 4.68 -9.63
CA GLN A 77 -2.03 3.37 -9.09
C GLN A 77 -0.84 2.76 -8.34
N THR A 78 0.36 2.91 -8.89
CA THR A 78 1.61 2.51 -8.23
C THR A 78 1.80 3.30 -6.93
N TYR A 79 1.59 4.62 -6.94
CA TYR A 79 1.71 5.43 -5.73
C TYR A 79 0.68 5.05 -4.66
N ARG A 80 -0.52 4.59 -5.06
CA ARG A 80 -1.49 4.04 -4.11
C ARG A 80 -0.89 2.82 -3.39
N LEU A 81 -0.13 1.93 -4.04
CA LEU A 81 0.48 0.79 -3.35
C LEU A 81 1.39 1.16 -2.17
N ARG A 82 1.85 2.41 -2.05
CA ARG A 82 2.57 2.91 -0.87
C ARG A 82 1.80 2.65 0.44
N TRP A 83 0.47 2.83 0.46
CA TRP A 83 -0.33 2.60 1.67
C TRP A 83 -0.36 1.11 2.06
N GLN A 84 -0.30 0.20 1.09
CA GLN A 84 -0.21 -1.24 1.35
C GLN A 84 1.11 -1.59 2.05
N VAL A 85 2.22 -0.99 1.61
CA VAL A 85 3.53 -1.18 2.27
C VAL A 85 3.50 -0.66 3.71
N GLU A 86 2.91 0.50 3.96
CA GLU A 86 2.76 1.05 5.32
C GLU A 86 1.95 0.11 6.22
N LEU A 87 0.86 -0.46 5.70
CA LEU A 87 0.06 -1.43 6.41
C LEU A 87 0.81 -2.72 6.68
N ALA A 88 1.56 -3.26 5.71
CA ALA A 88 2.38 -4.44 5.92
C ALA A 88 3.39 -4.22 7.06
N VAL A 89 4.09 -3.07 7.06
CA VAL A 89 4.99 -2.68 8.16
C VAL A 89 4.23 -2.52 9.48
N LYS A 90 3.02 -1.95 9.46
CA LYS A 90 2.19 -1.82 10.66
C LYS A 90 1.77 -3.18 11.23
N ARG A 91 1.40 -4.15 10.38
CA ARG A 91 1.07 -5.53 10.78
C ARG A 91 2.29 -6.24 11.37
N LEU A 92 3.44 -6.13 10.72
CA LEU A 92 4.70 -6.68 11.24
C LEU A 92 5.06 -6.11 12.63
N LYS A 93 4.86 -4.80 12.83
CA LYS A 93 5.13 -4.17 14.13
C LYS A 93 4.09 -4.55 15.18
N SER A 94 2.81 -4.38 14.90
CA SER A 94 1.74 -4.54 15.90
C SER A 94 1.33 -5.99 16.14
N GLY A 95 1.26 -6.80 15.08
CA GLY A 95 0.86 -8.21 15.16
C GLY A 95 2.02 -9.14 15.52
N MET A 96 3.19 -8.93 14.91
CA MET A 96 4.35 -9.81 15.10
C MET A 96 5.45 -9.23 15.98
N GLY A 97 5.30 -8.01 16.49
CA GLY A 97 6.26 -7.45 17.44
C GLY A 97 7.65 -7.22 16.86
N ILE A 98 7.82 -7.11 15.53
CA ILE A 98 9.13 -7.05 14.86
C ILE A 98 10.01 -5.86 15.29
N HIS A 99 9.46 -4.89 16.00
CA HIS A 99 10.18 -3.73 16.52
C HIS A 99 10.83 -3.99 17.89
N LYS A 100 10.47 -5.09 18.57
CA LYS A 100 10.99 -5.47 19.89
C LYS A 100 12.28 -6.27 19.77
N LEU A 101 13.22 -5.76 18.99
CA LEU A 101 14.49 -6.43 18.70
C LEU A 101 15.28 -6.64 20.00
N PRO A 102 15.54 -7.90 20.42
CA PRO A 102 16.22 -8.19 21.68
C PRO A 102 17.75 -8.10 21.57
N ALA A 103 18.27 -7.96 20.34
CA ALA A 103 19.69 -8.10 20.02
C ALA A 103 20.39 -6.76 19.79
N ARG A 104 21.58 -6.59 20.36
CA ARG A 104 22.49 -5.46 20.07
C ARG A 104 23.58 -5.79 19.06
N ASP A 105 23.89 -7.08 18.88
CA ASP A 105 24.81 -7.55 17.84
C ASP A 105 24.10 -7.57 16.47
N GLU A 106 24.77 -7.06 15.44
CA GLU A 106 24.23 -6.93 14.09
C GLU A 106 23.83 -8.30 13.51
N ARG A 107 24.65 -9.33 13.72
CA ARG A 107 24.39 -10.67 13.17
C ARG A 107 23.14 -11.29 13.78
N LEU A 108 23.00 -11.16 15.10
CA LEU A 108 21.82 -11.64 15.81
C LEU A 108 20.58 -10.82 15.44
N ALA A 109 20.73 -9.50 15.27
CA ALA A 109 19.66 -8.63 14.83
C ALA A 109 19.13 -8.99 13.43
N ARG A 110 20.05 -9.23 12.49
CA ARG A 110 19.71 -9.65 11.12
C ARG A 110 19.00 -11.01 11.12
N SER A 111 19.53 -11.98 11.85
CA SER A 111 18.94 -13.32 11.94
C SER A 111 17.53 -13.28 12.54
N TRP A 112 17.34 -12.49 13.60
CA TRP A 112 16.04 -12.30 14.24
C TRP A 112 15.03 -11.63 13.30
N LEU A 113 15.45 -10.57 12.59
CA LEU A 113 14.59 -9.86 11.65
C LEU A 113 14.19 -10.76 10.48
N THR A 114 15.15 -11.48 9.90
CA THR A 114 14.90 -12.41 8.80
C THR A 114 13.96 -13.54 9.23
N ALA A 115 14.11 -14.10 10.43
CA ALA A 115 13.18 -15.10 10.95
C ALA A 115 11.74 -14.57 11.06
N HIS A 116 11.55 -13.33 11.53
CA HIS A 116 10.22 -12.71 11.60
C HIS A 116 9.63 -12.42 10.21
N LEU A 117 10.46 -12.04 9.24
CA LEU A 117 10.02 -11.84 7.86
C LEU A 117 9.60 -13.16 7.20
N ILE A 118 10.34 -14.24 7.41
CA ILE A 118 9.97 -15.57 6.90
C ILE A 118 8.65 -16.02 7.54
N LEU A 119 8.53 -15.90 8.87
CA LEU A 119 7.30 -16.25 9.58
C LEU A 119 6.10 -15.43 9.09
N ALA A 120 6.29 -14.13 8.85
CA ALA A 120 5.26 -13.26 8.31
C ALA A 120 4.73 -13.75 6.96
N LEU A 121 5.63 -14.16 6.06
CA LEU A 121 5.27 -14.68 4.75
C LEU A 121 4.53 -16.02 4.85
N MET A 122 4.99 -16.92 5.72
CA MET A 122 4.29 -18.19 5.96
C MET A 122 2.87 -17.99 6.51
N ILE A 123 2.68 -17.02 7.40
CA ILE A 123 1.35 -16.66 7.91
C ILE A 123 0.48 -16.08 6.80
N ASP A 124 1.03 -15.18 5.98
CA ASP A 124 0.30 -14.54 4.88
C ASP A 124 -0.17 -15.58 3.85
N GLU A 125 0.69 -16.53 3.49
CA GLU A 125 0.38 -17.66 2.61
C GLU A 125 -0.72 -18.55 3.22
N ALA A 126 -0.54 -19.00 4.47
CA ALA A 126 -1.53 -19.85 5.14
C ALA A 126 -2.90 -19.16 5.33
N VAL A 127 -2.92 -17.86 5.60
CA VAL A 127 -4.17 -17.09 5.71
C VAL A 127 -4.83 -16.96 4.34
N THR A 128 -4.06 -16.71 3.29
CA THR A 128 -4.58 -16.61 1.91
C THR A 128 -5.24 -17.91 1.48
N ASP A 129 -4.59 -19.06 1.70
CA ASP A 129 -5.16 -20.38 1.39
C ASP A 129 -6.50 -20.63 2.10
N VAL A 130 -6.62 -20.21 3.36
CA VAL A 130 -7.87 -20.34 4.13
C VAL A 130 -8.97 -19.42 3.59
N LEU A 131 -8.62 -18.20 3.16
CA LEU A 131 -9.58 -17.23 2.64
C LEU A 131 -10.03 -17.55 1.20
N ASP A 132 -9.19 -18.21 0.41
CA ASP A 132 -9.50 -18.68 -0.95
C ASP A 132 -10.26 -20.01 -0.96
N SER A 133 -10.44 -20.64 0.21
CA SER A 133 -11.29 -21.82 0.33
C SER A 133 -12.77 -21.42 0.13
N PRO A 134 -13.53 -22.10 -0.75
CA PRO A 134 -14.95 -21.83 -0.90
C PRO A 134 -15.65 -21.97 0.46
N PRO A 135 -16.67 -21.14 0.77
CA PRO A 135 -17.41 -21.29 2.00
C PRO A 135 -17.88 -22.73 2.07
N CYS A 136 -17.44 -23.46 3.09
CA CYS A 136 -17.84 -24.84 3.31
C CYS A 136 -19.36 -24.85 3.21
N GLU A 137 -19.92 -25.60 2.25
CA GLU A 137 -21.34 -25.89 2.31
C GLU A 137 -21.54 -26.62 3.63
N ASP A 138 -22.18 -25.95 4.59
CA ASP A 138 -22.70 -26.61 5.77
C ASP A 138 -23.75 -27.59 5.25
N GLU A 139 -23.34 -28.83 5.00
CA GLU A 139 -24.22 -29.97 4.99
C GLU A 139 -24.75 -30.16 6.43
N THR A 140 -25.52 -29.17 6.91
CA THR A 140 -26.54 -29.40 7.93
C THR A 140 -27.64 -30.19 7.25
N THR A 141 -27.33 -31.41 6.83
CA THR A 141 -28.34 -32.44 6.70
C THR A 141 -28.84 -32.62 8.12
N HIS A 142 -29.96 -31.97 8.44
CA HIS A 142 -30.84 -32.43 9.49
C HIS A 142 -31.16 -33.89 9.16
N SER A 143 -30.33 -34.81 9.65
CA SER A 143 -30.70 -36.20 9.80
C SER A 143 -31.83 -36.17 10.81
N ALA A 144 -33.05 -36.02 10.30
CA ALA A 144 -34.27 -36.26 11.03
C ALA A 144 -34.12 -37.65 11.64
N ILE A 145 -33.80 -37.69 12.92
CA ILE A 145 -33.93 -38.90 13.72
C ILE A 145 -35.42 -39.20 13.70
N ALA A 146 -35.82 -40.10 12.81
CA ALA A 146 -37.16 -40.66 12.82
C ALA A 146 -37.29 -41.47 14.11
N VAL A 147 -37.82 -40.84 15.15
CA VAL A 147 -38.29 -41.55 16.34
C VAL A 147 -39.56 -42.29 15.91
N HIS A 148 -39.41 -43.58 15.64
CA HIS A 148 -40.55 -44.49 15.48
C HIS A 148 -41.29 -44.56 16.81
N LEU A 149 -42.46 -43.92 16.89
CA LEU A 149 -43.40 -44.09 17.97
C LEU A 149 -44.24 -45.34 17.65
N GLU A 150 -43.86 -46.48 18.21
CA GLU A 150 -44.70 -47.68 18.20
C GLU A 150 -45.84 -47.48 19.21
N ALA A 151 -47.06 -47.48 18.71
CA ALA A 151 -48.27 -47.47 19.52
C ALA A 151 -48.55 -48.90 20.00
N ALA A 152 -48.64 -49.07 21.32
CA ALA A 152 -49.21 -50.23 21.99
C ALA A 152 -50.25 -49.76 23.00
#